data_AF-A0A958EVE7-F1
#
_entry.id   AF-A0A958EVE7-F1
#
_cell.length_a   1.000
_cell.length_b   1.000
_cell.length_c   1.000
_cell.angle_alpha   90.00
_cell.angle_beta   90.00
_cell.angle_gamma   90.00
#
_symmetry.space_group_name_H-M   'P 1'
#
loop_
_entity.id
_entity.type
_entity.pdbx_description
1 polymer ?
#
loop_
_entity_poly.entity_id
_entity_poly.type
_entity_poly.pdbx_seq_one_letter_code
_entity_poly.pdbx_strand_id
1 'polypeptide(L)'
;MFLSDGFTSAMEISVEQQTYFLLLNEEKQPVIVDPVGDYKIIENADLADDVLKVEKAGRVKFAKGTFSITKSNSVFLNKNVIIREIFKKQNNVYVFNVSDGEYGWINYSDKSAITKIASDKISKEITIPELIVEKVAEEVEKINILYRKLFSDLNQMYPEKNEPPEIYLINSAREITLNLPPNFEKHFPKTVLYLVNELEIIITGTPFSVVRNNDKLQIKMKEQI
;
A
#
# COMPACT_ATOMS: atom_id res chain seq x y z
N MET A 1 12.00 -22.73 -4.79
CA MET A 1 10.61 -22.41 -4.37
C MET A 1 10.69 -21.07 -3.68
N PHE A 2 10.15 -20.03 -4.33
CA PHE A 2 10.38 -18.63 -3.97
C PHE A 2 9.16 -18.11 -3.20
N LEU A 3 9.34 -17.84 -1.91
CA LEU A 3 8.31 -17.28 -1.06
C LEU A 3 8.71 -15.83 -0.76
N SER A 4 7.93 -14.88 -1.28
CA SER A 4 7.89 -13.56 -0.65
C SER A 4 7.47 -13.78 0.80
N ASP A 5 8.09 -13.09 1.76
CA ASP A 5 7.77 -13.24 3.19
C ASP A 5 6.33 -12.79 3.56
N GLY A 6 5.53 -12.35 2.57
CA GLY A 6 4.16 -11.87 2.75
C GLY A 6 4.07 -10.53 3.48
N PHE A 7 5.23 -9.93 3.75
CA PHE A 7 5.40 -8.91 4.77
C PHE A 7 6.11 -7.67 4.24
N THR A 8 7.26 -7.85 3.60
CA THR A 8 8.02 -6.82 2.87
C THR A 8 7.78 -6.86 1.37
N SER A 9 7.12 -7.93 0.87
CA SER A 9 7.00 -8.25 -0.57
C SER A 9 8.34 -8.23 -1.28
N ALA A 10 9.44 -8.51 -0.57
CA ALA A 10 10.77 -8.57 -1.15
C ALA A 10 11.19 -10.02 -1.41
N MET A 11 11.96 -10.21 -2.47
CA MET A 11 12.63 -11.46 -2.79
C MET A 11 14.08 -11.37 -2.36
N GLU A 12 14.47 -12.25 -1.45
CA GLU A 12 15.86 -12.49 -1.13
C GLU A 12 16.52 -13.32 -2.23
N ILE A 13 17.64 -12.84 -2.77
CA ILE A 13 18.50 -13.58 -3.70
C ILE A 13 19.89 -13.62 -3.10
N SER A 14 20.50 -14.81 -3.03
CA SER A 14 21.91 -14.96 -2.72
C SER A 14 22.72 -15.24 -3.98
N VAL A 15 23.69 -14.39 -4.31
CA VAL A 15 24.65 -14.58 -5.41
C VAL A 15 26.06 -14.34 -4.88
N GLU A 16 26.99 -15.27 -5.13
CA GLU A 16 28.41 -15.11 -4.76
C GLU A 16 28.65 -14.68 -3.28
N GLN A 17 27.92 -15.30 -2.34
CA GLN A 17 27.96 -14.99 -0.89
C GLN A 17 27.42 -13.60 -0.51
N GLN A 18 26.76 -12.90 -1.42
CA GLN A 18 26.08 -11.64 -1.17
C GLN A 18 24.57 -11.81 -1.23
N THR A 19 23.86 -11.14 -0.31
CA THR A 19 22.40 -11.16 -0.23
C THR A 19 21.81 -9.87 -0.81
N TYR A 20 20.86 -10.05 -1.71
CA TYR A 20 20.15 -9.01 -2.44
C TYR A 20 18.66 -9.08 -2.09
N PHE A 21 18.02 -7.94 -1.87
CA PHE A 21 16.57 -7.85 -1.73
C PHE A 21 15.98 -7.10 -2.92
N LEU A 22 15.15 -7.79 -3.70
CA LEU A 22 14.34 -7.19 -4.77
C LEU A 22 12.94 -6.94 -4.23
N LEU A 23 12.53 -5.68 -4.13
CA LEU A 23 11.12 -5.36 -3.91
C LEU A 23 10.31 -5.90 -5.08
N LEU A 24 9.27 -6.68 -4.79
CA LEU A 24 8.35 -7.22 -5.79
C LEU A 24 7.04 -6.41 -5.78
N ASN A 25 6.48 -6.22 -6.96
CA ASN A 25 5.07 -5.93 -7.19
C ASN A 25 4.25 -7.23 -7.01
N GLU A 26 2.94 -7.13 -7.20
CA GLU A 26 2.01 -8.22 -6.88
C GLU A 26 1.98 -9.38 -7.86
N GLU A 27 2.47 -9.18 -9.08
CA GLU A 27 2.71 -10.29 -10.01
C GLU A 27 3.97 -11.10 -9.64
N LYS A 28 4.58 -10.80 -8.48
CA LYS A 28 5.92 -11.26 -8.05
C LYS A 28 7.02 -10.83 -9.02
N GLN A 29 6.80 -9.73 -9.74
CA GLN A 29 7.80 -9.13 -10.60
C GLN A 29 8.47 -7.99 -9.84
N PRO A 30 9.73 -7.63 -10.11
CA PRO A 30 10.39 -6.54 -9.40
C PRO A 30 9.67 -5.18 -9.58
N VAL A 31 9.60 -4.36 -8.52
CA VAL A 31 9.04 -3.00 -8.57
C VAL A 31 9.93 -2.11 -9.45
N ILE A 32 9.34 -1.62 -10.55
CA ILE A 32 9.94 -0.60 -11.42
C ILE A 32 9.56 0.77 -10.85
N VAL A 33 10.53 1.54 -10.38
CA VAL A 33 10.30 2.96 -10.04
C VAL A 33 11.12 3.81 -11.01
N ASP A 34 10.42 4.62 -11.79
CA ASP A 34 10.87 5.53 -12.87
C ASP A 34 11.15 4.92 -14.28
N PRO A 35 10.94 5.69 -15.37
CA PRO A 35 10.99 5.23 -16.77
C PRO A 35 12.39 4.89 -17.29
N VAL A 36 13.38 4.81 -16.40
CA VAL A 36 14.79 4.48 -16.71
C VAL A 36 15.12 3.01 -16.40
N GLY A 37 14.19 2.24 -15.81
CA GLY A 37 14.33 0.79 -15.68
C GLY A 37 15.19 0.31 -14.51
N ASP A 38 15.36 1.12 -13.47
CA ASP A 38 16.10 0.71 -12.29
C ASP A 38 15.20 -0.05 -11.30
N TYR A 39 15.42 -1.36 -11.22
CA TYR A 39 14.99 -2.16 -10.07
C TYR A 39 15.72 -1.65 -8.83
N LYS A 40 14.99 -1.32 -7.76
CA LYS A 40 15.65 -0.99 -6.48
C LYS A 40 16.19 -2.26 -5.84
N ILE A 41 17.34 -2.71 -6.32
CA ILE A 41 18.15 -3.76 -5.71
C ILE A 41 18.75 -3.17 -4.43
N ILE A 42 18.33 -3.68 -3.27
CA ILE A 42 18.92 -3.30 -1.99
C ILE A 42 19.90 -4.40 -1.59
N GLU A 43 21.19 -4.13 -1.79
CA GLU A 43 22.28 -5.05 -1.47
C GLU A 43 22.68 -4.95 0.01
N ASN A 44 23.03 -6.09 0.64
CA ASN A 44 23.64 -6.14 1.97
C ASN A 44 22.87 -5.33 3.03
N ALA A 45 21.56 -5.58 3.13
CA ALA A 45 20.68 -4.96 4.11
C ALA A 45 20.04 -6.01 5.01
N ASP A 46 19.76 -5.64 6.25
CA ASP A 46 19.01 -6.48 7.18
C ASP A 46 17.52 -6.16 7.09
N LEU A 47 16.66 -7.17 7.19
CA LEU A 47 15.22 -6.97 7.34
C LEU A 47 14.90 -6.25 8.66
N ALA A 48 13.96 -5.32 8.61
CA ALA A 48 13.46 -4.60 9.77
C ALA A 48 11.93 -4.53 9.72
N ASP A 49 11.31 -4.38 10.89
CA ASP A 49 9.86 -4.28 11.03
C ASP A 49 9.44 -3.41 12.22
N ASP A 50 10.34 -2.53 12.68
CA ASP A 50 9.93 -1.65 13.75
C ASP A 50 9.03 -0.55 13.19
N VAL A 51 7.98 -0.23 13.94
CA VAL A 51 7.16 0.95 13.67
C VAL A 51 7.60 2.06 14.61
N LEU A 52 7.86 3.22 14.05
CA LEU A 52 8.48 4.33 14.76
C LEU A 52 7.63 5.60 14.65
N LYS A 53 7.64 6.41 15.71
CA LYS A 53 7.08 7.76 15.73
C LYS A 53 8.18 8.80 15.67
N VAL A 54 8.01 9.81 14.82
CA VAL A 54 8.86 11.01 14.84
C VAL A 54 8.41 11.93 15.97
N GLU A 55 9.20 12.08 17.02
CA GLU A 55 8.87 12.91 18.19
C GLU A 55 9.15 14.40 17.96
N LYS A 56 10.09 14.72 17.06
CA LYS A 56 10.52 16.09 16.76
C LYS A 56 10.62 16.30 15.26
N ALA A 57 9.82 17.23 14.75
CA ALA A 57 9.88 17.66 13.36
C ALA A 57 11.30 18.16 13.00
N GLY A 58 11.72 17.97 11.75
CA GLY A 58 12.96 18.59 11.27
C GLY A 58 14.26 17.87 11.65
N ARG A 59 14.20 16.79 12.45
CA ARG A 59 15.40 16.03 12.86
C ARG A 59 15.63 14.74 12.08
N VAL A 60 14.57 14.25 11.41
CA VAL A 60 14.62 13.06 10.56
C VAL A 60 14.61 13.51 9.12
N LYS A 61 15.63 13.11 8.37
CA LYS A 61 15.76 13.38 6.94
C LYS A 61 15.25 12.19 6.15
N PHE A 62 14.31 12.43 5.25
CA PHE A 62 13.71 11.46 4.36
C PHE A 62 14.11 11.77 2.92
N ALA A 63 14.72 10.83 2.22
CA ALA A 63 15.04 10.96 0.81
C ALA A 63 14.27 9.92 -0.01
N LYS A 64 13.59 10.38 -1.05
CA LYS A 64 12.97 9.51 -2.04
C LYS A 64 14.04 9.00 -3.00
N GLY A 65 13.91 7.75 -3.47
CA GLY A 65 14.83 7.19 -4.49
C GLY A 65 16.03 6.42 -3.93
N THR A 66 17.23 6.76 -4.38
CA THR A 66 18.49 6.03 -4.09
C THR A 66 18.96 6.18 -2.64
N PHE A 67 19.82 5.26 -2.19
CA PHE A 67 20.39 5.19 -0.83
C PHE A 67 21.16 6.46 -0.38
N SER A 68 21.49 7.38 -1.29
CA SER A 68 22.27 8.58 -0.97
C SER A 68 21.39 9.72 -0.45
N ILE A 69 21.36 9.90 0.87
CA ILE A 69 20.69 11.04 1.52
C ILE A 69 21.65 12.23 1.55
N THR A 70 21.66 13.02 0.47
CA THR A 70 22.31 14.34 0.48
C THR A 70 21.36 15.40 1.07
N LYS A 71 21.90 16.50 1.60
CA LYS A 71 21.08 17.63 2.13
C LYS A 71 20.11 18.20 1.08
N SER A 72 20.46 18.13 -0.20
CA SER A 72 19.63 18.66 -1.30
C SER A 72 18.40 17.80 -1.60
N ASN A 73 18.46 16.50 -1.30
CA ASN A 73 17.40 15.53 -1.62
C ASN A 73 16.61 15.10 -0.38
N SER A 74 16.94 15.64 0.80
CA SER A 74 16.27 15.33 2.05
C SER A 74 15.10 16.26 2.32
N VAL A 75 13.93 15.69 2.55
CA VAL A 75 12.77 16.36 3.14
C VAL A 75 12.74 16.07 4.63
N PHE A 76 12.27 17.02 5.43
CA PHE A 76 12.11 16.83 6.86
C PHE A 76 10.76 16.20 7.19
N LEU A 77 10.77 15.16 8.02
CA LEU A 77 9.52 14.61 8.55
C LEU A 77 8.96 15.51 9.65
N ASN A 78 7.64 15.63 9.66
CA ASN A 78 6.90 16.34 10.68
C ASN A 78 6.85 15.54 12.00
N LYS A 79 6.53 16.22 13.09
CA LYS A 79 6.26 15.57 14.38
C LYS A 79 5.02 14.68 14.25
N ASN A 80 5.02 13.58 14.97
CA ASN A 80 4.00 12.53 15.01
C ASN A 80 3.85 11.70 13.73
N VAL A 81 4.70 11.90 12.71
CA VAL A 81 4.73 11.01 11.55
C VAL A 81 5.05 9.59 12.01
N ILE A 82 4.28 8.63 11.52
CA ILE A 82 4.49 7.21 11.76
C ILE A 82 5.18 6.64 10.54
N ILE A 83 6.29 5.95 10.79
CA ILE A 83 7.08 5.27 9.75
C ILE A 83 7.22 3.80 10.12
N ARG A 84 7.27 2.94 9.10
CA ARG A 84 7.57 1.52 9.26
C ARG A 84 8.91 1.22 8.64
N GLU A 85 9.81 0.63 9.41
CA GLU A 85 11.08 0.12 8.91
C GLU A 85 10.85 -1.10 8.02
N ILE A 86 11.61 -1.20 6.93
CA ILE A 86 11.57 -2.34 5.99
C ILE A 86 12.97 -2.95 5.89
N PHE A 87 13.99 -2.12 5.66
CA PHE A 87 15.38 -2.57 5.56
C PHE A 87 16.34 -1.66 6.31
N LYS A 88 17.33 -2.22 6.97
CA LYS A 88 18.46 -1.51 7.59
C LYS A 88 19.71 -1.73 6.74
N LYS A 89 20.33 -0.65 6.30
CA LYS A 89 21.61 -0.70 5.57
C LYS A 89 22.55 0.36 6.15
N GLN A 90 23.57 -0.10 6.87
CA GLN A 90 24.49 0.75 7.62
C GLN A 90 23.72 1.68 8.59
N ASN A 91 23.88 3.01 8.47
CA ASN A 91 23.21 4.01 9.31
C ASN A 91 21.88 4.52 8.73
N ASN A 92 21.43 3.96 7.60
CA ASN A 92 20.18 4.35 6.96
C ASN A 92 19.16 3.22 7.02
N VAL A 93 17.89 3.60 7.05
CA VAL A 93 16.77 2.67 7.05
C VAL A 93 15.84 3.01 5.93
N TYR A 94 15.47 2.01 5.15
CA TYR A 94 14.40 2.12 4.17
C TYR A 94 13.08 1.97 4.89
N VAL A 95 12.21 2.95 4.74
CA VAL A 95 10.95 3.04 5.47
C VAL A 95 9.78 3.32 4.54
N PHE A 96 8.60 2.92 4.99
CA PHE A 96 7.32 3.40 4.49
C PHE A 96 6.78 4.47 5.45
N ASN A 97 6.57 5.69 4.96
CA ASN A 97 5.87 6.74 5.68
C ASN A 97 4.37 6.45 5.62
N VAL A 98 3.80 6.07 6.76
CA VAL A 98 2.41 5.65 6.85
C VAL A 98 1.45 6.83 6.68
N SER A 99 1.85 8.03 7.10
CA SER A 99 1.01 9.22 7.01
C SER A 99 0.82 9.65 5.55
N ASP A 100 1.90 9.62 4.77
CA ASP A 100 1.90 10.18 3.40
C ASP A 100 1.87 9.08 2.31
N GLY A 101 2.01 7.80 2.68
CA GLY A 101 1.97 6.67 1.76
C GLY A 101 3.22 6.50 0.89
N GLU A 102 4.37 7.00 1.33
CA GLU A 102 5.59 7.08 0.51
C GLU A 102 6.73 6.22 1.03
N TYR A 103 7.53 5.67 0.11
CA TYR A 103 8.75 4.93 0.45
C TYR A 103 10.01 5.78 0.29
N GLY A 104 10.98 5.59 1.20
CA GLY A 104 12.25 6.30 1.10
C GLY A 104 13.25 5.89 2.17
N TRP A 105 14.42 6.51 2.10
CA TRP A 105 15.50 6.28 3.05
C TRP A 105 15.49 7.36 4.14
N ILE A 106 15.69 6.94 5.38
CA ILE A 106 15.98 7.83 6.50
C ILE A 106 17.36 7.59 7.07
N ASN A 107 18.00 8.68 7.50
CA ASN A 107 19.24 8.62 8.27
C ASN A 107 18.94 8.93 9.74
N TYR A 108 19.35 8.05 10.64
CA TYR A 108 19.26 8.28 12.08
C TYR A 108 20.40 9.15 12.59
N SER A 109 20.39 10.43 12.24
CA SER A 109 21.37 11.36 12.82
C SER A 109 21.08 11.69 14.29
N ASP A 110 19.84 11.52 14.75
CA ASP A 110 19.43 11.79 16.14
C ASP A 110 18.38 10.77 16.63
N LYS A 111 18.83 9.74 17.35
CA LYS A 111 17.95 8.72 17.94
C LYS A 111 16.92 9.28 18.94
N SER A 112 17.17 10.46 19.52
CA SER A 112 16.22 11.09 20.47
C SER A 112 14.99 11.71 19.77
N ALA A 113 15.00 11.80 18.45
CA ALA A 113 13.90 12.32 17.66
C ALA A 113 12.90 11.25 17.24
N ILE A 114 13.16 9.97 17.53
CA ILE A 114 12.35 8.84 17.08
C ILE A 114 12.14 7.87 18.23
N THR A 115 10.90 7.47 18.45
CA THR A 115 10.54 6.46 19.44
C THR A 115 9.98 5.22 18.75
N LYS A 116 10.44 4.04 19.15
CA LYS A 116 9.81 2.78 18.74
C LYS A 116 8.45 2.68 19.41
N ILE A 117 7.40 2.45 18.63
CA ILE A 117 6.05 2.24 19.15
C ILE A 117 5.75 0.75 19.07
N ALA A 118 5.05 0.23 20.07
CA ALA A 118 4.47 -1.10 19.99
C ALA A 118 3.35 -1.10 18.93
N SER A 119 3.37 -2.12 18.08
CA SER A 119 2.50 -2.25 16.90
C SER A 119 1.01 -2.37 17.23
N ASP A 120 0.67 -2.80 18.45
CA ASP A 120 -0.70 -2.86 18.97
C ASP A 120 -1.32 -1.47 19.21
N LYS A 121 -0.54 -0.48 19.64
CA LYS A 121 -0.99 0.91 19.84
C LYS A 121 -1.22 1.68 18.54
N ILE A 122 -0.62 1.21 17.47
CA ILE A 122 -0.58 1.87 16.15
C ILE A 122 -1.90 1.72 15.39
N SER A 123 -2.63 0.63 15.61
CA SER A 123 -3.96 0.39 15.04
C SER A 123 -5.00 1.47 15.33
N LYS A 124 -4.79 2.23 16.41
CA LYS A 124 -5.66 3.35 16.79
C LYS A 124 -5.19 4.70 16.24
N GLU A 125 -3.94 4.85 15.82
CA GLU A 125 -3.40 6.14 15.37
C GLU A 125 -3.25 6.27 13.85
N ILE A 126 -3.17 5.16 13.13
CA ILE A 126 -3.05 5.19 11.67
C ILE A 126 -4.41 5.47 11.04
N THR A 127 -4.43 6.51 10.20
CA THR A 127 -5.50 6.79 9.27
C THR A 127 -5.13 6.27 7.88
N ILE A 128 -6.13 5.90 7.09
CA ILE A 128 -5.91 5.58 5.67
C ILE A 128 -5.49 6.87 4.96
N PRO A 129 -4.31 6.90 4.29
CA PRO A 129 -3.87 8.04 3.51
C PRO A 129 -4.90 8.45 2.47
N GLU A 130 -5.08 9.76 2.28
CA GLU A 130 -6.04 10.32 1.31
C GLU A 130 -5.77 9.80 -0.11
N LEU A 131 -4.50 9.65 -0.50
CA LEU A 131 -4.10 9.08 -1.78
C LEU A 131 -4.63 7.64 -1.99
N ILE A 132 -4.73 6.83 -0.93
CA ILE A 132 -5.32 5.49 -1.02
C ILE A 132 -6.83 5.61 -1.24
N VAL A 133 -7.50 6.52 -0.51
CA VAL A 133 -8.94 6.77 -0.66
C VAL A 133 -9.26 7.21 -2.09
N GLU A 134 -8.49 8.15 -2.64
CA GLU A 134 -8.65 8.66 -4.01
C GLU A 134 -8.49 7.55 -5.04
N LYS A 135 -7.41 6.78 -4.97
CA LYS A 135 -7.17 5.66 -5.90
C LYS A 135 -8.29 4.60 -5.85
N VAL A 136 -8.78 4.29 -4.66
CA VAL A 136 -9.90 3.33 -4.51
C VAL A 136 -11.18 3.91 -5.12
N ALA A 137 -11.45 5.20 -4.90
CA ALA A 137 -12.62 5.86 -5.49
C ALA A 137 -12.56 5.89 -7.03
N GLU A 138 -11.39 6.17 -7.60
CA GLU A 138 -11.18 6.13 -9.06
C GLU A 138 -11.51 4.75 -9.64
N GLU A 139 -11.06 3.67 -8.98
CA GLU A 139 -11.27 2.32 -9.49
C GLU A 139 -12.75 1.89 -9.40
N VAL A 140 -13.43 2.26 -8.32
CA VAL A 140 -14.88 2.05 -8.16
C VAL A 140 -15.66 2.78 -9.26
N GLU A 141 -15.32 4.04 -9.54
CA GLU A 141 -16.03 4.81 -10.55
C GLU A 141 -15.82 4.26 -11.96
N LYS A 142 -14.60 3.79 -12.30
CA LYS A 142 -14.35 3.10 -13.58
C LYS A 142 -15.28 1.91 -13.77
N ILE A 143 -15.42 1.07 -12.75
CA ILE A 143 -16.30 -0.12 -12.78
C ILE A 143 -17.77 0.30 -12.92
N ASN A 144 -18.23 1.29 -12.15
CA ASN A 144 -19.59 1.79 -12.23
C ASN A 144 -19.90 2.36 -13.63
N ILE A 145 -18.99 3.13 -14.23
CA ILE A 145 -19.12 3.63 -15.60
C ILE A 145 -19.25 2.49 -16.61
N LEU A 146 -18.43 1.45 -16.50
CA LEU A 146 -18.49 0.28 -17.37
C LEU A 146 -19.84 -0.43 -17.27
N TYR A 147 -20.38 -0.61 -16.06
CA TYR A 147 -21.70 -1.21 -15.87
C TYR A 147 -22.83 -0.34 -16.39
N ARG A 148 -22.80 0.98 -16.13
CA ARG A 148 -23.78 1.92 -16.69
C ARG A 148 -23.83 1.82 -18.21
N LYS A 149 -22.68 1.75 -18.87
CA LYS A 149 -22.59 1.58 -20.33
C LYS A 149 -23.15 0.23 -20.78
N LEU A 150 -22.70 -0.86 -20.16
CA LEU A 150 -23.16 -2.22 -20.51
C LEU A 150 -24.67 -2.36 -20.37
N PHE A 151 -25.26 -1.90 -19.27
CA PHE A 151 -26.69 -1.98 -19.04
C PHE A 151 -27.47 -1.02 -19.94
N SER A 152 -26.90 0.13 -20.30
CA SER A 152 -27.50 0.99 -21.32
C SER A 152 -27.62 0.27 -22.66
N ASP A 153 -26.55 -0.40 -23.11
CA ASP A 153 -26.53 -1.15 -24.37
C ASP A 153 -27.49 -2.36 -24.32
N LEU A 154 -27.50 -3.11 -23.22
CA LEU A 154 -28.41 -4.25 -23.02
C LEU A 154 -29.88 -3.81 -23.00
N ASN A 155 -30.20 -2.71 -22.32
CA ASN A 155 -31.57 -2.18 -22.25
C ASN A 155 -32.08 -1.61 -23.58
N GLN A 156 -31.18 -1.32 -24.54
CA GLN A 156 -31.57 -0.99 -25.91
C GLN A 156 -31.89 -2.24 -26.74
N MET A 157 -31.27 -3.38 -26.41
CA MET A 157 -31.44 -4.64 -27.14
C MET A 157 -32.61 -5.49 -26.62
N TYR A 158 -32.95 -5.36 -25.33
CA TYR A 158 -33.98 -6.17 -24.67
C TYR A 158 -35.14 -5.32 -24.13
N PRO A 159 -36.38 -5.86 -24.11
CA PRO A 159 -37.55 -5.12 -23.61
C PRO A 159 -37.52 -4.88 -22.10
N GLU A 160 -36.86 -5.77 -21.35
CA GLU A 160 -36.72 -5.63 -19.90
C GLU A 160 -35.57 -4.69 -19.57
N LYS A 161 -35.92 -3.56 -18.94
CA LYS A 161 -34.94 -2.58 -18.47
C LYS A 161 -34.46 -2.97 -17.08
N ASN A 162 -33.16 -3.21 -16.96
CA ASN A 162 -32.50 -3.47 -15.70
C ASN A 162 -31.64 -2.27 -15.30
N GLU A 163 -31.60 -1.94 -14.01
CA GLU A 163 -30.67 -0.92 -13.51
C GLU A 163 -29.25 -1.49 -13.44
N PRO A 164 -28.22 -0.69 -13.77
CA PRO A 164 -26.84 -1.12 -13.60
C PRO A 164 -26.53 -1.35 -12.11
N PRO A 165 -25.78 -2.40 -11.76
CA PRO A 165 -25.26 -2.53 -10.41
C PRO A 165 -24.28 -1.39 -10.11
N GLU A 166 -24.42 -0.76 -8.95
CA GLU A 166 -23.52 0.29 -8.48
C GLU A 166 -22.83 -0.11 -7.18
N ILE A 167 -21.51 0.04 -7.15
CA ILE A 167 -20.69 -0.16 -5.97
C ILE A 167 -20.59 1.19 -5.25
N TYR A 168 -20.93 1.21 -3.96
CA TYR A 168 -20.88 2.43 -3.15
C TYR A 168 -19.68 2.42 -2.21
N LEU A 169 -18.86 3.46 -2.28
CA LEU A 169 -17.72 3.67 -1.41
C LEU A 169 -18.14 4.50 -0.19
N ILE A 170 -17.87 3.98 1.00
CA ILE A 170 -17.95 4.69 2.27
C ILE A 170 -16.55 4.74 2.85
N ASN A 171 -16.03 5.95 3.09
CA ASN A 171 -14.74 6.13 3.75
C ASN A 171 -14.94 6.59 5.20
N SER A 172 -14.11 6.04 6.07
CA SER A 172 -13.84 6.57 7.39
C SER A 172 -12.34 6.78 7.53
N ALA A 173 -11.91 7.42 8.63
CA ALA A 173 -10.48 7.62 8.87
C ALA A 173 -9.67 6.30 8.89
N ARG A 174 -10.27 5.15 9.20
CA ARG A 174 -9.55 3.87 9.41
C ARG A 174 -10.00 2.72 8.53
N GLU A 175 -11.05 2.92 7.75
CA GLU A 175 -11.65 1.87 6.94
C GLU A 175 -12.26 2.49 5.69
N ILE A 176 -12.00 1.86 4.54
CA ILE A 176 -12.79 2.08 3.32
C ILE A 176 -13.69 0.85 3.16
N THR A 177 -15.00 1.06 3.09
CA THR A 177 -15.97 0.00 2.81
C THR A 177 -16.58 0.22 1.43
N LEU A 178 -16.45 -0.78 0.56
CA LEU A 178 -17.16 -0.87 -0.70
C LEU A 178 -18.37 -1.79 -0.50
N ASN A 179 -19.57 -1.22 -0.54
CA ASN A 179 -20.81 -1.99 -0.51
C ASN A 179 -21.11 -2.52 -1.90
N LEU A 180 -21.19 -3.84 -2.02
CA LEU A 180 -21.56 -4.50 -3.26
C LEU A 180 -23.09 -4.64 -3.32
N PRO A 181 -23.71 -4.50 -4.51
CA PRO A 181 -25.13 -4.79 -4.67
C PRO A 181 -25.51 -6.21 -4.22
N PRO A 182 -26.77 -6.46 -3.84
CA PRO A 182 -27.23 -7.79 -3.50
C PRO A 182 -26.92 -8.81 -4.60
N ASN A 183 -26.38 -9.97 -4.23
CA ASN A 183 -25.97 -11.05 -5.14
C ASN A 183 -24.91 -10.65 -6.18
N PHE A 184 -24.24 -9.50 -6.04
CA PHE A 184 -23.24 -9.04 -7.00
C PHE A 184 -22.10 -10.05 -7.17
N GLU A 185 -21.60 -10.62 -6.07
CA GLU A 185 -20.57 -11.67 -6.13
C GLU A 185 -21.03 -12.94 -6.85
N LYS A 186 -22.32 -13.28 -6.74
CA LYS A 186 -22.91 -14.44 -7.42
C LYS A 186 -23.00 -14.21 -8.93
N HIS A 187 -23.38 -13.01 -9.35
CA HIS A 187 -23.60 -12.67 -10.76
C HIS A 187 -22.31 -12.21 -11.47
N PHE A 188 -21.39 -11.60 -10.74
CA PHE A 188 -20.15 -11.01 -11.25
C PHE A 188 -18.91 -11.46 -10.47
N PRO A 189 -18.69 -12.78 -10.27
CA PRO A 189 -17.58 -13.27 -9.42
C PRO A 189 -16.21 -12.85 -9.96
N LYS A 190 -16.05 -12.76 -11.29
CA LYS A 190 -14.82 -12.30 -11.92
C LYS A 190 -14.54 -10.82 -11.68
N THR A 191 -15.59 -9.99 -11.69
CA THR A 191 -15.43 -8.55 -11.40
C THR A 191 -15.09 -8.33 -9.93
N VAL A 192 -15.67 -9.10 -9.01
CA VAL A 192 -15.29 -9.04 -7.59
C VAL A 192 -13.84 -9.47 -7.40
N LEU A 193 -13.39 -10.54 -8.06
CA LEU A 193 -11.98 -10.96 -8.01
C LEU A 193 -11.04 -9.88 -8.57
N TYR A 194 -11.40 -9.30 -9.72
CA TYR A 194 -10.64 -8.19 -10.32
C TYR A 194 -10.54 -7.01 -9.37
N LEU A 195 -11.67 -6.56 -8.81
CA LEU A 195 -11.70 -5.46 -7.87
C LEU A 195 -10.87 -5.76 -6.61
N VAL A 196 -10.97 -6.97 -6.04
CA VAL A 196 -10.11 -7.35 -4.90
C VAL A 196 -8.64 -7.21 -5.25
N ASN A 197 -8.23 -7.71 -6.42
CA ASN A 197 -6.84 -7.59 -6.85
C ASN A 197 -6.42 -6.12 -7.02
N GLU A 198 -7.23 -5.28 -7.67
CA GLU A 198 -6.93 -3.85 -7.82
C GLU A 198 -6.86 -3.11 -6.47
N LEU A 199 -7.74 -3.46 -5.52
CA LEU A 199 -7.68 -2.89 -4.17
C LEU A 199 -6.44 -3.35 -3.42
N GLU A 200 -6.05 -4.62 -3.57
CA GLU A 200 -4.77 -5.14 -3.06
C GLU A 200 -3.60 -4.36 -3.70
N ILE A 201 -3.68 -4.06 -5.01
CA ILE A 201 -2.69 -3.25 -5.74
C ILE A 201 -2.49 -1.89 -5.11
N ILE A 202 -3.58 -1.20 -4.86
CA ILE A 202 -3.54 0.15 -4.31
C ILE A 202 -2.88 0.17 -2.92
N ILE A 203 -3.05 -0.88 -2.12
CA ILE A 203 -2.58 -0.94 -0.73
C ILE A 203 -1.30 -1.75 -0.54
N THR A 204 -0.63 -2.19 -1.61
CA THR A 204 0.58 -3.01 -1.50
C THR A 204 1.71 -2.31 -0.77
N GLY A 205 2.31 -3.08 0.15
CA GLY A 205 3.36 -2.64 1.08
C GLY A 205 2.93 -1.58 2.10
N THR A 206 1.62 -1.28 2.17
CA THR A 206 1.02 -0.49 3.25
C THR A 206 0.56 -1.41 4.40
N PRO A 207 0.25 -0.90 5.60
CA PRO A 207 -0.23 -1.71 6.72
C PRO A 207 -1.72 -2.13 6.58
N PHE A 208 -2.36 -1.86 5.44
CA PHE A 208 -3.75 -2.20 5.19
C PHE A 208 -3.90 -3.54 4.45
N SER A 209 -5.08 -4.14 4.56
CA SER A 209 -5.47 -5.36 3.87
C SER A 209 -6.90 -5.23 3.37
N VAL A 210 -7.18 -5.92 2.26
CA VAL A 210 -8.54 -6.11 1.78
C VAL A 210 -9.16 -7.29 2.53
N VAL A 211 -10.34 -7.07 3.12
CA VAL A 211 -11.17 -8.11 3.73
C VAL A 211 -12.44 -8.22 2.91
N ARG A 212 -12.72 -9.43 2.44
CA ARG A 212 -13.89 -9.74 1.64
C ARG A 212 -14.96 -10.40 2.47
N ASN A 213 -16.18 -9.89 2.32
CA ASN A 213 -17.42 -10.55 2.72
C ASN A 213 -18.38 -10.54 1.52
N ASN A 214 -19.39 -11.41 1.55
CA ASN A 214 -20.29 -11.66 0.40
C ASN A 214 -20.97 -10.39 -0.16
N ASP A 215 -21.14 -9.36 0.66
CA ASP A 215 -21.85 -8.11 0.37
C ASP A 215 -20.95 -6.86 0.43
N LYS A 216 -19.69 -7.01 0.83
CA LYS A 216 -18.77 -5.86 0.97
C LYS A 216 -17.30 -6.23 0.84
N LEU A 217 -16.51 -5.29 0.33
CA LEU A 217 -15.06 -5.30 0.42
C LEU A 217 -14.63 -4.20 1.38
N GLN A 218 -13.67 -4.49 2.26
CA GLN A 218 -13.22 -3.56 3.29
C GLN A 218 -11.70 -3.44 3.24
N ILE A 219 -11.18 -2.23 3.09
CA ILE A 219 -9.77 -1.93 3.33
C ILE A 219 -9.65 -1.49 4.78
N LYS A 220 -8.99 -2.30 5.61
CA LYS A 220 -8.73 -2.00 7.02
C LYS A 220 -7.30 -2.40 7.38
N MET A 221 -6.80 -1.95 8.53
CA MET A 221 -5.47 -2.35 9.00
C MET A 221 -5.37 -3.86 9.18
N LYS A 222 -4.21 -4.43 8.81
CA LYS A 222 -3.88 -5.84 9.08
C LYS A 222 -3.93 -6.11 10.58
N GLU A 223 -4.74 -7.08 11.00
CA GLU A 223 -4.69 -7.62 12.36
C GLU A 223 -3.38 -8.43 12.49
N GLN A 224 -2.52 -8.07 13.45
CA GLN A 224 -1.28 -8.82 13.69
C GLN A 224 -1.62 -10.19 14.29
N ILE A 225 -1.02 -11.25 13.72
CA ILE A 225 -0.98 -12.61 14.31
C ILE A 225 0.23 -12.68 15.24
#